data_AF-A0A929I3G7-F1
#
_entry.id   AF-A0A929I3G7-F1
#
_cell.length_a   1.000
_cell.length_b   1.000
_cell.length_c   1.000
_cell.angle_alpha   90.00
_cell.angle_beta   90.00
_cell.angle_gamma   90.00
#
_symmetry.space_group_name_H-M   'P 1'
#
loop_
_entity.id
_entity.type
_entity.pdbx_description
1 polymer ?
#
loop_
_entity_poly.entity_id
_entity_poly.type
_entity_poly.pdbx_seq_one_letter_code
_entity_poly.pdbx_strand_id
1 'polypeptide(L)'
;MAPDATSVKDLCVIGDPDQSIYGFRGSDTAYFKRFIDDYPGTEVIRLTRNYRSTRTILSASFQVIQDHRLDRDDGGRTYSQIDGVKAISILELSTEKAEAETIGRIITQLIGGTGFHSIDTGTVTDANLAQSRSYSDFAVLYRTHAQHRALADVFDKQGIPFQVASRENALNQAGLPELISFLKIIEGDGGFFDLDNIVKLAIPGWGLSALGRFKDWCLQNRFALAEGLKKALRFPVPGLRASRQQVLNDFSNQISQYKMDMSAMPVADRLRYLEKNTRLSGMFNKDTAIRQAFAGLIEFARQFNSDRTEFFAAVALHTDTDVYTYRIEKVSLMTMHAAKGLEFPVVFIAGCERGFIPFKPHGREQADMAEERRLFYVAMTRAMERLYLTRAKKRRIYGQTEPRVLAPFVTDIENQLKRDETPLP
;
A
#
# COMPACT_ATOMS: atom_id res chain seq x y z
N MET A 1 13.30 -11.57 -32.67
CA MET A 1 13.99 -12.86 -32.81
C MET A 1 13.49 -13.73 -31.67
N ALA A 2 12.88 -14.87 -31.98
CA ALA A 2 12.57 -15.87 -30.96
C ALA A 2 13.89 -16.30 -30.30
N PRO A 3 13.93 -16.49 -28.97
CA PRO A 3 15.13 -16.98 -28.31
C PRO A 3 15.52 -18.34 -28.89
N ASP A 4 16.83 -18.58 -29.03
CA ASP A 4 17.38 -19.86 -29.48
C ASP A 4 16.83 -21.00 -28.59
N ALA A 5 16.30 -22.05 -29.23
CA ALA A 5 15.57 -23.15 -28.60
C ALA A 5 16.41 -24.01 -27.62
N THR A 6 17.66 -23.61 -27.34
CA THR A 6 18.63 -24.36 -26.55
C THR A 6 18.94 -23.77 -25.17
N SER A 7 18.38 -22.62 -24.76
CA SER A 7 18.80 -21.98 -23.49
C SER A 7 17.72 -21.66 -22.44
N VAL A 8 16.46 -22.07 -22.60
CA VAL A 8 15.45 -21.91 -21.52
C VAL A 8 14.62 -23.18 -21.40
N LYS A 9 15.09 -24.17 -20.64
CA LYS A 9 14.34 -25.41 -20.37
C LYS A 9 13.49 -25.36 -19.10
N ASP A 10 13.70 -24.38 -18.22
CA ASP A 10 13.10 -24.38 -16.87
C ASP A 10 12.37 -23.06 -16.56
N LEU A 11 11.44 -22.64 -17.41
CA LEU A 11 10.59 -21.46 -17.14
C LEU A 11 9.15 -21.89 -16.80
N CYS A 12 8.74 -21.64 -15.56
CA CYS A 12 7.37 -21.83 -15.08
C CYS A 12 6.74 -20.48 -14.74
N VAL A 13 5.59 -20.19 -15.33
CA VAL A 13 4.82 -18.97 -15.08
C VAL A 13 3.48 -19.34 -14.46
N ILE A 14 3.10 -18.64 -13.39
CA ILE A 14 1.83 -18.84 -12.70
C ILE A 14 1.08 -17.49 -12.71
N GLY A 15 -0.21 -17.53 -12.97
CA GLY A 15 -1.05 -16.36 -12.81
C GLY A 15 -2.52 -16.65 -13.10
N ASP A 16 -3.35 -15.63 -12.90
CA ASP A 16 -4.78 -15.67 -13.12
C ASP A 16 -5.18 -14.39 -13.88
N PRO A 17 -5.60 -14.50 -15.16
CA PRO A 17 -6.05 -13.35 -15.95
C PRO A 17 -7.18 -12.56 -15.29
N ASP A 18 -8.10 -13.24 -14.59
CA ASP A 18 -9.24 -12.61 -13.92
C ASP A 18 -8.80 -11.84 -12.65
N GLN A 19 -7.56 -12.02 -12.19
CA GLN A 19 -6.93 -11.22 -11.12
C GLN A 19 -5.98 -10.14 -11.65
N SER A 20 -5.94 -9.87 -12.96
CA SER A 20 -5.15 -8.76 -13.52
C SER A 20 -5.81 -7.40 -13.25
N ILE A 21 -5.24 -6.65 -12.30
CA ILE A 21 -5.80 -5.40 -11.74
C ILE A 21 -4.76 -4.25 -11.67
N TYR A 22 -3.66 -4.37 -12.43
CA TYR A 22 -2.63 -3.35 -12.53
C TYR A 22 -2.53 -2.81 -13.97
N GLY A 23 -3.65 -2.79 -14.71
CA GLY A 23 -3.71 -2.33 -16.09
C GLY A 23 -3.26 -0.87 -16.20
N PHE A 24 -3.64 -0.04 -15.23
CA PHE A 24 -3.15 1.34 -15.10
C PHE A 24 -1.63 1.49 -14.93
N ARG A 25 -0.90 0.42 -14.58
CA ARG A 25 0.57 0.37 -14.51
C ARG A 25 1.19 -0.37 -15.72
N GLY A 26 0.40 -0.68 -16.74
CA GLY A 26 0.86 -1.33 -17.97
C GLY A 26 0.83 -2.86 -17.94
N SER A 27 0.16 -3.50 -16.96
CA SER A 27 -0.03 -4.96 -17.02
C SER A 27 -1.06 -5.32 -18.10
N ASP A 28 -0.74 -6.28 -18.95
CA ASP A 28 -1.63 -6.75 -20.01
C ASP A 28 -1.89 -8.26 -19.88
N THR A 29 -3.14 -8.67 -19.92
CA THR A 29 -3.52 -10.09 -19.90
C THR A 29 -3.18 -10.82 -21.19
N ALA A 30 -2.93 -10.09 -22.29
CA ALA A 30 -2.44 -10.67 -23.54
C ALA A 30 -1.13 -11.45 -23.36
N TYR A 31 -0.32 -11.14 -22.34
CA TYR A 31 0.91 -11.86 -22.05
C TYR A 31 0.68 -13.33 -21.67
N PHE A 32 -0.46 -13.70 -21.09
CA PHE A 32 -0.77 -15.11 -20.80
C PHE A 32 -0.93 -15.92 -22.09
N LYS A 33 -1.68 -15.38 -23.06
CA LYS A 33 -1.87 -16.04 -24.36
C LYS A 33 -0.58 -16.06 -25.15
N ARG A 34 0.11 -14.91 -25.18
CA ARG A 34 1.38 -14.76 -25.88
C ARG A 34 2.47 -15.68 -25.33
N PHE A 35 2.47 -15.99 -24.04
CA PHE A 35 3.42 -16.95 -23.47
C PHE A 35 3.31 -18.34 -24.12
N ILE A 36 2.08 -18.79 -24.40
CA ILE A 36 1.84 -20.07 -25.09
C ILE A 36 2.33 -20.01 -26.54
N ASP A 37 2.14 -18.87 -27.21
CA ASP A 37 2.60 -18.64 -28.58
C ASP A 37 4.14 -18.53 -28.66
N ASP A 38 4.77 -17.85 -27.70
CA ASP A 38 6.21 -17.58 -27.64
C ASP A 38 7.03 -18.83 -27.21
N TYR A 39 6.41 -19.76 -26.47
CA TYR A 39 7.00 -21.03 -26.04
C TYR A 39 6.19 -22.25 -26.52
N PRO A 40 6.34 -22.65 -27.79
CA PRO A 40 5.67 -23.83 -28.35
C PRO A 40 6.06 -25.10 -27.59
N GLY A 41 5.07 -25.86 -27.12
CA GLY A 41 5.28 -27.05 -26.28
C GLY A 41 5.12 -26.82 -24.78
N THR A 42 4.70 -25.62 -24.36
CA THR A 42 4.35 -25.31 -22.97
C THR A 42 3.24 -26.24 -22.46
N GLU A 43 3.47 -26.91 -21.33
CA GLU A 43 2.42 -27.62 -20.60
C GLU A 43 1.54 -26.63 -19.82
N VAL A 44 0.22 -26.67 -20.05
CA VAL A 44 -0.74 -25.79 -19.37
C VAL A 44 -1.50 -26.58 -18.30
N ILE A 45 -1.15 -26.33 -17.04
CA ILE A 45 -1.84 -26.91 -15.88
C ILE A 45 -2.86 -25.91 -15.35
N ARG A 46 -4.15 -26.31 -15.27
CA ARG A 46 -5.23 -25.48 -14.72
C ARG A 46 -5.63 -25.95 -13.32
N LEU A 47 -5.55 -25.05 -12.35
CA LEU A 47 -5.97 -25.29 -10.97
C LEU A 47 -7.39 -24.75 -10.74
N THR A 48 -8.38 -25.63 -10.69
CA THR A 48 -9.80 -25.25 -10.60
C THR A 48 -10.39 -25.38 -9.20
N ARG A 49 -9.66 -25.96 -8.24
CA ARG A 49 -10.12 -26.09 -6.85
C ARG A 49 -9.62 -24.92 -6.01
N ASN A 50 -10.55 -24.18 -5.42
CA ASN A 50 -10.27 -23.14 -4.45
C ASN A 50 -10.24 -23.75 -3.03
N TYR A 51 -9.16 -23.45 -2.29
CA TYR A 51 -8.94 -23.91 -0.92
C TYR A 51 -9.03 -22.78 0.12
N ARG A 52 -9.38 -21.56 -0.30
CA ARG A 52 -9.41 -20.36 0.54
C ARG A 52 -10.82 -20.03 1.00
N SER A 53 -11.73 -19.84 0.05
CA SER A 53 -13.03 -19.22 0.26
C SER A 53 -14.13 -20.26 0.32
N THR A 54 -15.17 -19.99 1.11
CA THR A 54 -16.40 -20.79 1.12
C THR A 54 -17.07 -20.83 -0.27
N ARG A 55 -17.87 -21.88 -0.50
CA ARG A 55 -18.65 -22.04 -1.73
C ARG A 55 -19.55 -20.83 -2.01
N THR A 56 -20.15 -20.23 -0.98
CA THR A 56 -21.00 -19.04 -1.10
C THR A 56 -20.23 -17.84 -1.64
N ILE A 57 -19.08 -17.51 -1.04
CA ILE A 57 -18.24 -16.38 -1.45
C ILE A 57 -17.72 -16.57 -2.87
N LEU A 58 -17.25 -17.78 -3.20
CA LEU A 58 -16.77 -18.08 -4.53
C LEU A 58 -17.91 -18.03 -5.57
N SER A 59 -19.11 -18.48 -5.19
CA SER A 59 -20.26 -18.43 -6.09
C SER A 59 -20.68 -17.00 -6.40
N ALA A 60 -20.80 -16.15 -5.37
CA ALA A 60 -21.16 -14.75 -5.51
C ALA A 60 -20.09 -13.96 -6.29
N SER A 61 -18.81 -14.16 -5.99
CA SER A 61 -17.72 -13.47 -6.71
C SER A 61 -17.66 -13.87 -8.19
N PHE A 62 -17.92 -15.13 -8.51
CA PHE A 62 -17.97 -15.58 -9.91
C PHE A 62 -19.11 -14.92 -10.70
N GLN A 63 -20.29 -14.73 -10.10
CA GLN A 63 -21.42 -14.02 -10.74
C GLN A 63 -21.04 -12.60 -11.17
N VAL A 64 -20.18 -11.92 -10.40
CA VAL A 64 -19.75 -10.56 -10.72
C VAL A 64 -18.80 -10.49 -11.94
N ILE A 65 -17.96 -11.52 -12.12
CA ILE A 65 -16.92 -11.52 -13.17
C ILE A 65 -17.33 -12.30 -14.42
N GLN A 66 -18.34 -13.17 -14.36
CA GLN A 66 -18.68 -14.16 -15.40
C GLN A 66 -18.74 -13.59 -16.82
N ASP A 67 -19.42 -12.47 -17.04
CA ASP A 67 -19.58 -11.87 -18.39
C ASP A 67 -18.32 -11.15 -18.89
N HIS A 68 -17.36 -10.92 -17.99
CA HIS A 68 -16.13 -10.16 -18.23
C HIS A 68 -14.86 -10.97 -17.95
N ARG A 69 -14.98 -12.30 -17.86
CA ARG A 69 -13.82 -13.20 -17.76
C ARG A 69 -12.97 -13.08 -19.01
N LEU A 70 -11.65 -13.03 -18.78
CA LEU A 70 -10.66 -12.94 -19.86
C LEU A 70 -10.27 -14.32 -20.37
N ASP A 71 -10.37 -15.35 -19.52
CA ASP A 71 -10.23 -16.75 -19.91
C ASP A 71 -11.62 -17.38 -20.09
N ARG A 72 -12.10 -17.38 -21.34
CA ARG A 72 -13.42 -17.93 -21.73
C ARG A 72 -13.36 -19.37 -22.24
N ASP A 73 -12.16 -19.91 -22.43
CA ASP A 73 -11.97 -21.26 -22.99
C ASP A 73 -12.18 -22.31 -21.89
N ASP A 74 -13.41 -22.84 -21.80
CA ASP A 74 -13.93 -24.14 -21.29
C ASP A 74 -13.28 -24.86 -20.08
N GLY A 75 -12.27 -24.26 -19.44
CA GLY A 75 -11.59 -24.72 -18.25
C GLY A 75 -12.46 -24.39 -17.05
N GLY A 76 -13.20 -25.40 -16.59
CA GLY A 76 -14.30 -25.31 -15.64
C GLY A 76 -14.14 -24.27 -14.53
N ARG A 77 -15.28 -23.64 -14.19
CA ARG A 77 -15.45 -22.69 -13.08
C ARG A 77 -14.70 -23.16 -11.83
N THR A 78 -13.91 -22.27 -11.25
CA THR A 78 -13.26 -22.53 -9.96
C THR A 78 -14.32 -22.88 -8.92
N TYR A 79 -14.16 -23.99 -8.22
CA TYR A 79 -15.13 -24.47 -7.23
C TYR A 79 -14.51 -24.58 -5.84
N SER A 80 -15.34 -24.48 -4.81
CA SER A 80 -14.95 -24.68 -3.42
C SER A 80 -15.81 -25.76 -2.78
N GLN A 81 -15.14 -26.63 -2.02
CA GLN A 81 -15.77 -27.66 -1.19
C GLN A 81 -15.93 -27.19 0.27
N ILE A 82 -15.52 -25.97 0.59
CA ILE A 82 -15.65 -25.40 1.93
C ILE A 82 -17.08 -24.90 2.09
N ASP A 83 -17.85 -25.58 2.94
CA ASP A 83 -19.16 -25.09 3.38
C ASP A 83 -18.98 -24.00 4.44
N GLY A 84 -19.94 -23.07 4.49
CA GLY A 84 -19.94 -21.98 5.46
C GLY A 84 -21.27 -21.26 5.43
N VAL A 85 -21.25 -19.97 5.83
CA VAL A 85 -22.46 -19.14 5.83
C VAL A 85 -23.06 -19.13 4.41
N LYS A 86 -24.38 -19.36 4.33
CA LYS A 86 -25.09 -19.55 3.05
C LYS A 86 -25.33 -18.26 2.26
N ALA A 87 -25.06 -17.10 2.86
CA ALA A 87 -25.20 -15.80 2.22
C ALA A 87 -24.09 -14.83 2.65
N ILE A 88 -23.73 -13.90 1.77
CA ILE A 88 -22.89 -12.74 2.08
C ILE A 88 -23.77 -11.63 2.66
N SER A 89 -23.25 -10.87 3.62
CA SER A 89 -24.01 -9.81 4.28
C SER A 89 -23.94 -8.50 3.49
N ILE A 90 -25.09 -7.87 3.26
CA ILE A 90 -25.21 -6.54 2.66
C ILE A 90 -25.73 -5.57 3.73
N LEU A 91 -25.08 -4.42 3.89
CA LEU A 91 -25.50 -3.40 4.85
C LEU A 91 -25.61 -2.02 4.19
N GLU A 92 -26.76 -1.36 4.38
CA GLU A 92 -27.00 0.02 3.96
C GLU A 92 -27.08 0.96 5.17
N LEU A 93 -26.07 1.81 5.36
CA LEU A 93 -25.94 2.66 6.54
C LEU A 93 -26.25 4.12 6.22
N SER A 94 -26.62 4.92 7.20
CA SER A 94 -27.04 6.32 6.98
C SER A 94 -25.91 7.22 6.47
N THR A 95 -24.71 7.04 7.01
CA THR A 95 -23.52 7.87 6.73
C THR A 95 -22.24 7.03 6.72
N GLU A 96 -21.13 7.58 6.22
CA GLU A 96 -19.81 6.95 6.31
C GLU A 96 -19.34 6.69 7.74
N LYS A 97 -19.73 7.56 8.69
CA LYS A 97 -19.46 7.36 10.11
C LYS A 97 -20.25 6.18 10.66
N ALA A 98 -21.53 6.08 10.32
CA ALA A 98 -22.39 4.97 10.72
C ALA A 98 -21.95 3.62 10.10
N GLU A 99 -21.42 3.66 8.86
CA GLU A 99 -20.75 2.52 8.22
C GLU A 99 -19.55 2.06 9.05
N ALA A 100 -18.63 2.97 9.37
CA ALA A 100 -17.46 2.66 10.19
C ALA A 100 -17.83 2.16 11.60
N GLU A 101 -18.81 2.78 12.26
CA GLU A 101 -19.29 2.38 13.59
C GLU A 101 -19.91 0.98 13.56
N THR A 102 -20.66 0.66 12.50
CA THR A 102 -21.26 -0.67 12.32
C THR A 102 -20.21 -1.73 12.03
N ILE A 103 -19.21 -1.45 11.19
CA ILE A 103 -18.10 -2.38 10.95
C ILE A 103 -17.37 -2.67 12.26
N GLY A 104 -17.00 -1.62 13.03
CA GLY A 104 -16.30 -1.79 14.31
C GLY A 104 -17.12 -2.61 15.31
N ARG A 105 -18.43 -2.34 15.42
CA ARG A 105 -19.36 -3.12 16.25
C ARG A 105 -19.42 -4.59 15.84
N ILE A 106 -19.49 -4.89 14.54
CA ILE A 106 -19.51 -6.28 14.05
C ILE A 106 -18.19 -6.99 14.38
N ILE A 107 -17.05 -6.32 14.22
CA ILE A 107 -15.74 -6.86 14.59
C ILE A 107 -15.72 -7.21 16.09
N THR A 108 -16.08 -6.27 16.96
CA THR A 108 -16.13 -6.49 18.41
C THR A 108 -17.11 -7.60 18.78
N GLN A 109 -18.26 -7.68 18.12
CA GLN A 109 -19.24 -8.75 18.34
C GLN A 109 -18.69 -10.13 17.91
N LEU A 110 -17.95 -10.20 16.80
CA LEU A 110 -17.37 -11.46 16.32
C LEU A 110 -16.16 -11.91 17.15
N ILE A 111 -15.47 -10.99 17.82
CA ILE A 111 -14.41 -11.28 18.80
C ILE A 111 -15.02 -11.68 20.15
N GLY A 112 -15.98 -10.91 20.66
CA GLY A 112 -16.62 -11.13 21.97
C GLY A 112 -17.72 -12.19 21.99
N GLY A 113 -18.22 -12.60 20.82
CA GLY A 113 -19.32 -13.57 20.65
C GLY A 113 -18.97 -15.01 20.99
N THR A 114 -17.73 -15.30 21.39
CA THR A 114 -17.27 -16.63 21.83
C THR A 114 -17.30 -16.82 23.36
N GLY A 115 -17.81 -15.86 24.14
CA GLY A 115 -17.63 -15.85 25.61
C GLY A 115 -18.82 -16.20 26.52
N PHE A 116 -20.10 -16.04 26.13
CA PHE A 116 -21.18 -16.18 27.14
C PHE A 116 -22.56 -16.64 26.65
N HIS A 117 -22.98 -16.34 25.41
CA HIS A 117 -24.35 -16.67 24.96
C HIS A 117 -24.53 -18.07 24.34
N SER A 118 -23.44 -18.73 23.98
CA SER A 118 -23.46 -20.03 23.29
C SER A 118 -23.63 -21.22 24.25
N ILE A 119 -23.46 -21.01 25.56
CA ILE A 119 -23.54 -22.09 26.57
C ILE A 119 -24.96 -22.22 27.12
N ASP A 120 -25.71 -21.12 27.26
CA ASP A 120 -27.02 -21.14 27.95
C ASP A 120 -28.24 -21.38 27.05
N THR A 121 -28.15 -21.18 25.73
CA THR A 121 -29.36 -21.19 24.88
C THR A 121 -29.58 -22.48 24.09
N GLY A 122 -28.63 -23.42 24.04
CA GLY A 122 -28.82 -24.74 23.40
C GLY A 122 -29.19 -24.70 21.90
N THR A 123 -29.31 -23.52 21.28
CA THR A 123 -29.64 -23.32 19.87
C THR A 123 -28.42 -22.87 19.11
N VAL A 124 -27.56 -23.81 18.76
CA VAL A 124 -26.58 -23.61 17.68
C VAL A 124 -26.62 -24.83 16.77
N THR A 125 -27.20 -24.67 15.58
CA THR A 125 -27.15 -25.68 14.50
C THR A 125 -25.80 -25.73 13.78
N ASP A 126 -24.87 -24.82 14.09
CA ASP A 126 -23.54 -24.75 13.47
C ASP A 126 -22.43 -24.63 14.52
N ALA A 127 -22.19 -25.71 15.27
CA ALA A 127 -21.15 -25.82 16.29
C ALA A 127 -19.70 -25.78 15.74
N ASN A 128 -19.51 -25.74 14.42
CA ASN A 128 -18.21 -25.86 13.76
C ASN A 128 -17.53 -24.53 13.38
N LEU A 129 -18.12 -23.37 13.67
CA LEU A 129 -17.62 -22.03 13.26
C LEU A 129 -17.23 -21.09 14.41
N ALA A 130 -17.27 -21.58 15.66
CA ALA A 130 -16.90 -20.83 16.85
C ALA A 130 -15.39 -20.91 17.13
N GLN A 131 -14.55 -20.56 16.16
CA GLN A 131 -13.16 -20.21 16.47
C GLN A 131 -13.14 -18.85 17.16
N SER A 132 -12.36 -18.75 18.24
CA SER A 132 -12.01 -17.48 18.87
C SER A 132 -11.31 -16.61 17.82
N ARG A 133 -11.96 -15.51 17.41
CA ARG A 133 -11.39 -14.57 16.44
C ARG A 133 -10.53 -13.53 17.16
N SER A 134 -9.44 -13.16 16.51
CA SER A 134 -8.49 -12.13 16.89
C SER A 134 -8.67 -10.91 16.00
N TYR A 135 -8.11 -9.74 16.37
CA TYR A 135 -8.21 -8.56 15.50
C TYR A 135 -7.49 -8.77 14.15
N SER A 136 -6.47 -9.63 14.12
CA SER A 136 -5.71 -9.95 12.91
C SER A 136 -6.51 -10.74 11.85
N ASP A 137 -7.64 -11.34 12.24
CA ASP A 137 -8.51 -12.11 11.35
C ASP A 137 -9.44 -11.24 10.47
N PHE A 138 -9.41 -9.92 10.68
CA PHE A 138 -10.30 -8.97 10.03
C PHE A 138 -9.54 -8.04 9.07
N ALA A 139 -10.10 -7.86 7.87
CA ALA A 139 -9.71 -6.81 6.95
C ALA A 139 -10.89 -5.95 6.51
N VAL A 140 -10.68 -4.64 6.40
CA VAL A 140 -11.61 -3.69 5.80
C VAL A 140 -10.95 -3.13 4.54
N LEU A 141 -11.52 -3.50 3.40
CA LEU A 141 -11.08 -3.13 2.07
C LEU A 141 -11.89 -1.94 1.56
N TYR A 142 -11.22 -0.98 0.93
CA TYR A 142 -11.85 0.19 0.33
C TYR A 142 -11.23 0.54 -1.02
N ARG A 143 -11.94 1.30 -1.87
CA ARG A 143 -11.43 1.63 -3.21
C ARG A 143 -10.34 2.69 -3.18
N THR A 144 -10.54 3.75 -2.39
CA THR A 144 -9.69 4.94 -2.38
C THR A 144 -9.10 5.16 -0.99
N HIS A 145 -7.85 5.63 -0.94
CA HIS A 145 -7.17 5.83 0.34
C HIS A 145 -7.91 6.78 1.28
N ALA A 146 -8.61 7.79 0.76
CA ALA A 146 -9.36 8.75 1.58
C ALA A 146 -10.43 8.11 2.50
N GLN A 147 -10.97 6.94 2.13
CA GLN A 147 -12.00 6.26 2.91
C GLN A 147 -11.51 5.72 4.26
N HIS A 148 -10.19 5.46 4.42
CA HIS A 148 -9.67 4.92 5.68
C HIS A 148 -9.85 5.88 6.85
N ARG A 149 -9.89 7.20 6.61
CA ARG A 149 -9.92 8.22 7.69
C ARG A 149 -11.13 8.04 8.60
N ALA A 150 -12.32 7.88 8.02
CA ALA A 150 -13.54 7.67 8.79
C ALA A 150 -13.52 6.34 9.58
N LEU A 151 -12.92 5.29 9.00
CA LEU A 151 -12.74 4.00 9.65
C LEU A 151 -11.76 4.10 10.84
N ALA A 152 -10.58 4.68 10.59
CA ALA A 152 -9.52 4.90 11.57
C ALA A 152 -10.03 5.73 12.76
N ASP A 153 -10.66 6.88 12.48
CA ASP A 153 -11.22 7.77 13.51
C ASP A 153 -12.22 7.06 14.43
N VAL A 154 -13.03 6.15 13.88
CA VAL A 154 -14.02 5.39 14.65
C VAL A 154 -13.36 4.25 15.41
N PHE A 155 -12.44 3.52 14.78
CA PHE A 155 -11.73 2.42 15.43
C PHE A 155 -10.89 2.91 16.61
N ASP A 156 -10.20 4.05 16.47
CA ASP A 156 -9.50 4.70 17.58
C ASP A 156 -10.46 5.05 18.72
N LYS A 157 -11.62 5.64 18.42
CA LYS A 157 -12.64 5.99 19.43
C LYS A 157 -13.25 4.78 20.13
N GLN A 158 -13.36 3.65 19.42
CA GLN A 158 -13.88 2.40 19.95
C GLN A 158 -12.80 1.51 20.61
N GLY A 159 -11.54 1.93 20.59
CA GLY A 159 -10.42 1.14 21.11
C GLY A 159 -10.11 -0.12 20.30
N ILE A 160 -10.50 -0.15 19.02
CA ILE A 160 -10.23 -1.27 18.11
C ILE A 160 -8.81 -1.07 17.54
N PRO A 161 -7.84 -1.95 17.83
CA PRO A 161 -6.50 -1.81 17.30
C PRO A 161 -6.50 -2.08 15.79
N PHE A 162 -5.91 -1.18 15.00
CA PHE A 162 -5.84 -1.33 13.54
C PHE A 162 -4.48 -0.94 12.97
N GLN A 163 -4.24 -1.39 11.74
CA GLN A 163 -3.12 -0.98 10.91
C GLN A 163 -3.64 -0.57 9.54
N VAL A 164 -3.17 0.56 9.02
CA VAL A 164 -3.47 1.00 7.66
C VAL A 164 -2.35 0.52 6.76
N ALA A 165 -2.64 -0.39 5.82
CA ALA A 165 -1.73 -0.69 4.73
C ALA A 165 -1.79 0.52 3.79
N SER A 166 -0.80 1.39 3.96
CA SER A 166 -0.74 2.68 3.31
C SER A 166 0.42 2.73 2.33
N ARG A 167 0.18 3.36 1.18
CA ARG A 167 1.21 3.87 0.28
C ARG A 167 1.84 5.16 0.79
N GLU A 168 1.32 5.75 1.88
CA GLU A 168 2.05 6.78 2.63
C GLU A 168 3.22 6.10 3.30
N ASN A 169 4.23 5.86 2.47
CA ASN A 169 5.57 5.51 2.81
C ASN A 169 5.93 6.31 4.07
N ALA A 170 6.13 5.64 5.20
CA ALA A 170 6.59 6.31 6.42
C ALA A 170 7.83 7.17 6.09
N LEU A 171 8.62 6.75 5.09
CA LEU A 171 9.79 7.45 4.58
C LEU A 171 9.50 8.74 3.79
N ASN A 172 8.25 9.02 3.41
CA ASN A 172 7.83 10.27 2.77
C ASN A 172 7.35 11.33 3.76
N GLN A 173 7.30 11.00 5.06
CA GLN A 173 6.99 11.98 6.11
C GLN A 173 8.08 13.05 6.18
N ALA A 174 7.69 14.31 6.38
CA ALA A 174 8.62 15.44 6.35
C ALA A 174 9.82 15.23 7.30
N GLY A 175 11.04 15.48 6.81
CA GLY A 175 12.29 15.25 7.52
C GLY A 175 12.97 13.92 7.19
N LEU A 176 12.23 12.85 6.86
CA LEU A 176 12.82 11.56 6.48
C LEU A 176 13.46 11.56 5.08
N PRO A 177 12.81 12.08 4.02
CA PRO A 177 13.44 12.22 2.71
C PRO A 177 14.70 13.06 2.77
N GLU A 178 14.69 14.14 3.56
CA GLU A 178 15.84 15.02 3.75
C GLU A 178 16.97 14.31 4.51
N LEU A 179 16.65 13.52 5.53
CA LEU A 179 17.65 12.71 6.25
C LEU A 179 18.31 11.68 5.32
N ILE A 180 17.52 10.97 4.49
CA ILE A 180 18.02 10.00 3.52
C ILE A 180 18.87 10.69 2.44
N SER A 181 18.39 11.82 1.91
CA SER A 181 19.12 12.65 0.93
C SER A 181 20.46 13.11 1.51
N PHE A 182 20.48 13.49 2.80
CA PHE A 182 21.69 13.94 3.47
C PHE A 182 22.71 12.80 3.61
N LEU A 183 22.26 11.61 4.04
CA LEU A 183 23.12 10.43 4.13
C LEU A 183 23.70 10.06 2.76
N LYS A 184 22.87 10.06 1.69
CA LYS A 184 23.35 9.82 0.31
C LYS A 184 24.47 10.78 -0.09
N ILE A 185 24.33 12.08 0.19
CA ILE A 185 25.36 13.08 -0.15
C ILE A 185 26.66 12.83 0.61
N ILE A 186 26.59 12.48 1.90
CA ILE A 186 27.77 12.19 2.73
C ILE A 186 28.50 10.94 2.24
N GLU A 187 27.74 9.90 1.88
CA GLU A 187 28.28 8.64 1.37
C GLU A 187 28.86 8.80 -0.05
N GLY A 188 28.39 9.79 -0.80
CA GLY A 188 28.83 10.10 -2.17
C GLY A 188 27.88 9.58 -3.26
N ASP A 189 26.75 9.01 -2.85
CA ASP A 189 25.72 8.42 -3.72
C ASP A 189 24.59 9.42 -4.04
N GLY A 190 24.65 10.63 -3.47
CA GLY A 190 23.66 11.70 -3.65
C GLY A 190 23.87 12.55 -4.91
N GLY A 191 22.77 12.97 -5.52
CA GLY A 191 22.74 13.86 -6.68
C GLY A 191 22.25 15.28 -6.37
N PHE A 192 22.10 16.09 -7.42
CA PHE A 192 21.64 17.47 -7.29
C PHE A 192 20.19 17.60 -6.79
N PHE A 193 19.38 16.55 -6.94
CA PHE A 193 18.03 16.46 -6.37
C PHE A 193 18.09 16.28 -4.84
N ASP A 194 18.96 15.38 -4.35
CA ASP A 194 19.18 15.23 -2.91
C ASP A 194 19.69 16.54 -2.29
N LEU A 195 20.50 17.31 -3.02
CA LEU A 195 20.97 18.62 -2.59
C LEU A 195 19.82 19.64 -2.47
N ASP A 196 18.88 19.65 -3.43
CA ASP A 196 17.69 20.51 -3.34
C ASP A 196 16.84 20.19 -2.12
N ASN A 197 16.68 18.89 -1.82
CA ASN A 197 15.90 18.44 -0.67
C ASN A 197 16.48 18.96 0.66
N ILE A 198 17.80 18.97 0.79
CA ILE A 198 18.44 19.34 2.07
C ILE A 198 18.85 20.80 2.19
N VAL A 199 18.87 21.59 1.11
CA VAL A 199 19.51 22.93 1.11
C VAL A 199 18.97 23.85 2.21
N LYS A 200 17.65 23.87 2.42
CA LYS A 200 17.01 24.72 3.43
C LYS A 200 17.36 24.32 4.87
N LEU A 201 17.67 23.05 5.09
CA LEU A 201 17.89 22.45 6.41
C LEU A 201 19.38 22.36 6.76
N ALA A 202 20.19 21.94 5.80
CA ALA A 202 21.61 21.65 5.99
C ALA A 202 22.52 22.86 5.70
N ILE A 203 22.08 23.85 4.90
CA ILE A 203 22.95 24.95 4.44
C ILE A 203 22.28 26.32 4.64
N PRO A 204 22.17 26.75 5.91
CA PRO A 204 21.44 27.95 6.29
C PRO A 204 22.01 29.19 5.60
N GLY A 205 21.11 29.97 5.00
CA GLY A 205 21.49 31.20 4.32
C GLY A 205 21.98 31.01 2.89
N TRP A 206 22.13 29.79 2.38
CA TRP A 206 22.44 29.59 0.95
C TRP A 206 21.19 29.85 0.09
N GLY A 207 21.26 30.87 -0.77
CA GLY A 207 20.12 31.26 -1.62
C GLY A 207 19.98 30.39 -2.87
N LEU A 208 18.76 30.27 -3.39
CA LEU A 208 18.44 29.49 -4.61
C LEU A 208 19.29 29.90 -5.81
N SER A 209 19.60 31.18 -5.96
CA SER A 209 20.45 31.68 -7.06
C SER A 209 21.92 31.23 -6.95
N ALA A 210 22.43 31.09 -5.73
CA ALA A 210 23.79 30.62 -5.47
C ALA A 210 23.90 29.09 -5.67
N LEU A 211 22.86 28.35 -5.28
CA LEU A 211 22.72 26.92 -5.58
C LEU A 211 22.67 26.67 -7.09
N GLY A 212 21.86 27.45 -7.82
CA GLY A 212 21.79 27.39 -9.28
C GLY A 212 23.16 27.57 -9.94
N ARG A 213 23.92 28.60 -9.56
CA ARG A 213 25.28 28.83 -10.09
C ARG A 213 26.24 27.67 -9.83
N PHE A 214 26.18 27.06 -8.65
CA PHE A 214 26.99 25.89 -8.34
C PHE A 214 26.59 24.68 -9.19
N LYS A 215 25.30 24.44 -9.38
CA LYS A 215 24.79 23.37 -10.24
C LYS A 215 25.20 23.56 -11.69
N ASP A 216 25.00 24.77 -12.22
CA ASP A 216 25.37 25.12 -13.60
C ASP A 216 26.86 24.89 -13.83
N TRP A 217 27.71 25.33 -12.89
CA TRP A 217 29.14 25.09 -12.95
C TRP A 217 29.48 23.59 -12.95
N CYS A 218 28.85 22.80 -12.07
CA CYS A 218 29.07 21.35 -12.06
C CYS A 218 28.62 20.70 -13.38
N LEU A 219 27.45 21.06 -13.89
CA LEU A 219 26.88 20.49 -15.11
C LEU A 219 27.73 20.84 -16.35
N GLN A 220 28.18 22.08 -16.48
CA GLN A 220 29.06 22.51 -17.57
C GLN A 220 30.39 21.75 -17.58
N ASN A 221 30.92 21.45 -16.40
CA ASN A 221 32.18 20.71 -16.24
C ASN A 221 31.99 19.19 -16.11
N ARG A 222 30.75 18.70 -16.22
CA ARG A 222 30.37 17.28 -16.08
C ARG A 222 30.78 16.66 -14.74
N PHE A 223 30.78 17.45 -13.67
CA PHE A 223 31.04 16.98 -12.32
C PHE A 223 29.78 16.39 -11.69
N ALA A 224 29.90 15.19 -11.12
CA ALA A 224 28.92 14.69 -10.16
C ALA A 224 28.94 15.56 -8.89
N LEU A 225 27.88 15.55 -8.08
CA LEU A 225 27.77 16.41 -6.90
C LEU A 225 28.98 16.27 -5.95
N ALA A 226 29.35 15.03 -5.60
CA ALA A 226 30.47 14.77 -4.70
C ALA A 226 31.81 15.29 -5.25
N GLU A 227 32.00 15.24 -6.57
CA GLU A 227 33.17 15.82 -7.21
C GLU A 227 33.09 17.36 -7.21
N GLY A 228 31.93 17.93 -7.55
CA GLY A 228 31.67 19.36 -7.55
C GLY A 228 31.99 20.00 -6.19
N LEU A 229 31.55 19.39 -5.08
CA LEU A 229 31.87 19.85 -3.72
C LEU A 229 33.38 19.86 -3.47
N LYS A 230 34.09 18.79 -3.84
CA LYS A 230 35.56 18.70 -3.71
C LYS A 230 36.30 19.72 -4.58
N LYS A 231 35.82 19.95 -5.81
CA LYS A 231 36.43 20.91 -6.74
C LYS A 231 36.20 22.34 -6.26
N ALA A 232 35.04 22.64 -5.68
CA ALA A 232 34.72 23.96 -5.15
C ALA A 232 35.64 24.41 -4.00
N LEU A 233 36.20 23.46 -3.23
CA LEU A 233 37.22 23.76 -2.23
C LEU A 233 38.54 24.26 -2.84
N ARG A 234 38.83 23.86 -4.09
CA ARG A 234 40.09 24.18 -4.78
C ARG A 234 39.95 25.33 -5.77
N PHE A 235 38.78 25.46 -6.39
CA PHE A 235 38.51 26.43 -7.44
C PHE A 235 37.23 27.21 -7.12
N PRO A 236 37.25 28.55 -7.16
CA PRO A 236 36.05 29.34 -6.92
C PRO A 236 35.02 29.08 -8.03
N VAL A 237 33.76 28.94 -7.62
CA VAL A 237 32.65 28.77 -8.55
C VAL A 237 32.41 30.09 -9.30
N PRO A 238 32.47 30.10 -10.66
CA PRO A 238 32.28 31.31 -11.44
C PRO A 238 30.96 32.02 -11.11
N GLY A 239 31.04 33.34 -10.90
CA GLY A 239 29.89 34.16 -10.55
C GLY A 239 29.40 34.01 -9.11
N LEU A 240 30.02 33.18 -8.26
CA LEU A 240 29.65 33.09 -6.85
C LEU A 240 30.40 34.14 -6.01
N ARG A 241 29.69 34.88 -5.14
CA ARG A 241 30.33 35.86 -4.23
C ARG A 241 31.20 35.13 -3.20
N ALA A 242 32.29 35.75 -2.74
CA ALA A 242 33.21 35.17 -1.75
C ALA A 242 32.49 34.67 -0.47
N SER A 243 31.52 35.42 0.05
CA SER A 243 30.73 34.99 1.22
C SER A 243 29.89 33.74 0.97
N ARG A 244 29.44 33.52 -0.27
CA ARG A 244 28.68 32.31 -0.67
C ARG A 244 29.62 31.14 -0.97
N GLN A 245 30.80 31.43 -1.52
CA GLN A 245 31.86 30.43 -1.69
C GLN A 245 32.29 29.87 -0.33
N GLN A 246 32.43 30.73 0.69
CA GLN A 246 32.79 30.28 2.03
C GLN A 246 31.74 29.32 2.61
N VAL A 247 30.45 29.63 2.49
CA VAL A 247 29.35 28.74 2.94
C VAL A 247 29.41 27.37 2.24
N LEU A 248 29.71 27.34 0.93
CA LEU A 248 29.87 26.09 0.19
C LEU A 248 31.11 25.29 0.67
N ASN A 249 32.21 25.98 0.95
CA ASN A 249 33.43 25.37 1.48
C ASN A 249 33.18 24.78 2.87
N ASP A 250 32.52 25.53 3.75
CA ASP A 250 32.16 25.09 5.10
C ASP A 250 31.27 23.85 5.03
N PHE A 251 30.28 23.84 4.12
CA PHE A 251 29.43 22.68 3.89
C PHE A 251 30.21 21.47 3.38
N SER A 252 31.12 21.64 2.40
CA SER A 252 31.95 20.53 1.90
C SER A 252 32.87 19.95 2.98
N ASN A 253 33.40 20.80 3.86
CA ASN A 253 34.21 20.37 5.00
C ASN A 253 33.34 19.61 6.02
N GLN A 254 32.13 20.11 6.30
CA GLN A 254 31.17 19.46 7.21
C GLN A 254 30.74 18.08 6.69
N ILE A 255 30.47 17.93 5.39
CA ILE A 255 30.20 16.63 4.76
C ILE A 255 31.36 15.65 4.98
N SER A 256 32.59 16.13 4.79
CA SER A 256 33.79 15.30 4.98
C SER A 256 33.94 14.88 6.45
N GLN A 257 33.70 15.80 7.39
CA GLN A 257 33.75 15.50 8.82
C GLN A 257 32.70 14.45 9.21
N TYR A 258 31.44 14.62 8.80
CA TYR A 258 30.39 13.64 9.10
C TYR A 258 30.70 12.25 8.51
N LYS A 259 31.29 12.20 7.32
CA LYS A 259 31.73 10.94 6.72
C LYS A 259 32.78 10.23 7.59
N MET A 260 33.71 10.98 8.18
CA MET A 260 34.73 10.43 9.07
C MET A 260 34.13 9.97 10.40
N ASP A 261 33.28 10.78 11.02
CA ASP A 261 32.64 10.44 12.30
C ASP A 261 31.81 9.16 12.22
N MET A 262 31.17 8.93 11.08
CA MET A 262 30.24 7.82 10.85
C MET A 262 30.89 6.56 10.26
N SER A 263 32.19 6.57 9.95
CA SER A 263 32.82 5.53 9.11
C SER A 263 32.71 4.11 9.68
N ALA A 264 32.68 3.97 11.01
CA ALA A 264 32.57 2.69 11.72
C ALA A 264 31.14 2.39 12.21
N MET A 265 30.18 3.29 11.97
CA MET A 265 28.80 3.14 12.44
C MET A 265 27.98 2.30 11.45
N PRO A 266 27.08 1.42 11.94
CA PRO A 266 25.98 0.87 11.15
C PRO A 266 25.06 1.96 10.60
N VAL A 267 24.35 1.71 9.50
CA VAL A 267 23.45 2.65 8.82
C VAL A 267 22.42 3.24 9.79
N ALA A 268 21.83 2.41 10.65
CA ALA A 268 20.89 2.85 11.70
C ALA A 268 21.52 3.92 12.63
N ASP A 269 22.77 3.73 13.05
CA ASP A 269 23.47 4.65 13.93
C ASP A 269 23.92 5.91 13.20
N ARG A 270 24.25 5.81 11.89
CA ARG A 270 24.49 6.98 11.03
C ARG A 270 23.26 7.88 10.95
N LEU A 271 22.07 7.31 10.75
CA LEU A 271 20.82 8.05 10.71
C LEU A 271 20.53 8.75 12.05
N ARG A 272 20.77 8.08 13.18
CA ARG A 272 20.66 8.70 14.52
C ARG A 272 21.69 9.79 14.75
N TYR A 273 22.93 9.58 14.27
CA TYR A 273 23.99 10.56 14.36
C TYR A 273 23.62 11.84 13.58
N LEU A 274 23.11 11.69 12.36
CA LEU A 274 22.66 12.82 11.55
C LEU A 274 21.44 13.52 12.15
N GLU A 275 20.47 12.78 12.70
CA GLU A 275 19.32 13.40 13.38
C GLU A 275 19.78 14.31 14.53
N LYS A 276 20.70 13.84 15.38
CA LYS A 276 21.20 14.58 16.55
C LYS A 276 22.12 15.75 16.20
N ASN A 277 23.00 15.57 15.23
CA ASN A 277 24.07 16.54 14.93
C ASN A 277 23.70 17.55 13.84
N THR A 278 22.44 17.54 13.39
CA THR A 278 21.94 18.45 12.37
C THR A 278 20.68 19.16 12.86
N ARG A 279 20.21 20.14 12.09
CA ARG A 279 18.98 20.89 12.40
C ARG A 279 17.70 20.06 12.25
N LEU A 280 17.82 18.79 11.84
CA LEU A 280 16.70 17.88 11.65
C LEU A 280 16.06 17.42 12.98
N SER A 281 16.81 17.41 14.09
CA SER A 281 16.31 17.08 15.44
C SER A 281 15.06 17.86 15.86
N GLY A 282 14.96 19.14 15.46
CA GLY A 282 13.80 19.99 15.73
C GLY A 282 12.54 19.64 14.92
N MET A 283 12.65 18.83 13.87
CA MET A 283 11.53 18.37 13.04
C MET A 283 10.92 17.08 13.60
N PHE A 284 11.75 16.13 14.02
CA PHE A 284 11.28 14.82 14.53
C PHE A 284 10.62 14.88 15.91
N ASN A 285 10.89 15.93 16.70
CA ASN A 285 10.34 16.07 18.05
C ASN A 285 9.00 16.81 18.13
N LYS A 286 8.51 17.38 17.02
CA LYS A 286 7.27 18.18 17.01
C LYS A 286 6.01 17.37 16.74
N ASP A 287 6.14 16.22 16.10
CA ASP A 287 5.02 15.42 15.62
C ASP A 287 5.24 13.94 15.96
N THR A 288 4.26 13.36 16.66
CA THR A 288 4.27 11.94 17.07
C THR A 288 4.34 11.01 15.86
N ALA A 289 3.69 11.34 14.75
CA ALA A 289 3.69 10.54 13.52
C ALA A 289 5.08 10.53 12.87
N ILE A 290 5.74 11.68 12.78
CA ILE A 290 7.11 11.81 12.25
C ILE A 290 8.09 11.04 13.14
N ARG A 291 7.92 11.10 14.47
CA ARG A 291 8.75 10.34 15.42
C ARG A 291 8.59 8.83 15.26
N GLN A 292 7.36 8.35 15.07
CA GLN A 292 7.09 6.93 14.81
C GLN A 292 7.65 6.49 13.45
N ALA A 293 7.51 7.30 12.42
CA ALA A 293 8.09 7.04 11.10
C ALA A 293 9.62 6.95 11.17
N PHE A 294 10.27 7.86 11.89
CA PHE A 294 11.72 7.81 12.12
C PHE A 294 12.13 6.54 12.88
N ALA A 295 11.41 6.17 13.95
CA ALA A 295 11.68 4.92 14.65
C ALA A 295 11.55 3.69 13.73
N GLY A 296 10.53 3.67 12.87
CA GLY A 296 10.35 2.64 11.84
C GLY A 296 11.50 2.59 10.84
N LEU A 297 11.97 3.75 10.36
CA LEU A 297 13.14 3.83 9.48
C LEU A 297 14.40 3.29 10.17
N ILE A 298 14.59 3.54 11.46
CA ILE A 298 15.75 2.99 12.18
C ILE A 298 15.67 1.47 12.31
N GLU A 299 14.52 0.92 12.70
CA GLU A 299 14.37 -0.55 12.77
C GLU A 299 14.53 -1.21 11.41
N PHE A 300 14.06 -0.55 10.34
CA PHE A 300 14.32 -0.98 8.97
C PHE A 300 15.83 -0.95 8.65
N ALA A 301 16.52 0.16 8.94
CA ALA A 301 17.94 0.34 8.67
C ALA A 301 18.83 -0.68 9.41
N ARG A 302 18.40 -1.20 10.57
CA ARG A 302 19.16 -2.21 11.33
C ARG A 302 19.38 -3.51 10.56
N GLN A 303 18.48 -3.85 9.65
CA GLN A 303 18.56 -5.09 8.85
C GLN A 303 19.77 -5.08 7.91
N PHE A 304 20.25 -3.91 7.53
CA PHE A 304 21.34 -3.72 6.57
C PHE A 304 22.71 -3.57 7.23
N ASN A 305 22.78 -3.49 8.57
CA ASN A 305 24.01 -3.27 9.32
C ASN A 305 24.86 -2.12 8.73
N SER A 306 26.01 -2.39 8.10
CA SER A 306 26.88 -1.39 7.47
C SER A 306 26.71 -1.29 5.94
N ASP A 307 25.85 -2.12 5.33
CA ASP A 307 25.59 -2.11 3.88
C ASP A 307 24.65 -0.97 3.48
N ARG A 308 25.24 0.18 3.17
CA ARG A 308 24.51 1.36 2.71
C ARG A 308 23.88 1.17 1.32
N THR A 309 24.49 0.35 0.46
CA THR A 309 24.06 0.20 -0.94
C THR A 309 22.74 -0.57 -0.97
N GLU A 310 22.68 -1.67 -0.23
CA GLU A 310 21.46 -2.46 -0.07
C GLU A 310 20.37 -1.65 0.62
N PHE A 311 20.72 -0.89 1.66
CA PHE A 311 19.78 0.02 2.32
C PHE A 311 19.17 1.05 1.34
N PHE A 312 19.98 1.75 0.54
CA PHE A 312 19.44 2.75 -0.41
C PHE A 312 18.58 2.12 -1.50
N ALA A 313 18.95 0.93 -1.99
CA ALA A 313 18.13 0.18 -2.93
C ALA A 313 16.79 -0.24 -2.29
N ALA A 314 16.83 -0.73 -1.06
CA ALA A 314 15.65 -1.17 -0.32
C ALA A 314 14.72 0.01 0.01
N VAL A 315 15.26 1.18 0.38
CA VAL A 315 14.50 2.43 0.57
C VAL A 315 13.80 2.85 -0.73
N ALA A 316 14.50 2.79 -1.87
CA ALA A 316 13.92 3.13 -3.16
C ALA A 316 12.76 2.19 -3.52
N LEU A 317 12.91 0.88 -3.26
CA LEU A 317 11.86 -0.12 -3.51
C LEU A 317 10.66 0.01 -2.54
N HIS A 318 10.92 0.29 -1.26
CA HIS A 318 9.87 0.47 -0.25
C HIS A 318 8.98 1.69 -0.51
N THR A 319 9.44 2.65 -1.31
CA THR A 319 8.59 3.78 -1.71
C THR A 319 7.39 3.40 -2.57
N ASP A 320 7.40 2.18 -3.17
CA ASP A 320 6.37 1.70 -4.10
C ASP A 320 5.45 0.59 -3.55
N THR A 321 5.77 0.02 -2.38
CA THR A 321 5.04 -1.10 -1.76
C THR A 321 4.26 -0.69 -0.52
N ASP A 322 3.01 -1.15 -0.43
CA ASP A 322 2.20 -1.05 0.79
C ASP A 322 2.86 -1.89 1.89
N VAL A 323 3.42 -1.25 2.92
CA VAL A 323 4.01 -1.97 4.06
C VAL A 323 2.88 -2.56 4.90
N TYR A 324 2.80 -3.88 4.93
CA TYR A 324 1.82 -4.64 5.70
C TYR A 324 2.53 -5.69 6.55
N THR A 325 2.41 -5.59 7.88
CA THR A 325 2.98 -6.58 8.79
C THR A 325 1.95 -7.66 9.10
N TYR A 326 2.17 -8.85 8.58
CA TYR A 326 1.35 -10.03 8.86
C TYR A 326 1.51 -10.44 10.35
N ARG A 327 0.42 -10.81 11.02
CA ARG A 327 0.36 -11.32 12.42
C ARG A 327 0.52 -10.31 13.56
N ILE A 328 0.24 -9.02 13.34
CA ILE A 328 -0.02 -8.12 14.46
C ILE A 328 -1.50 -8.25 14.83
N GLU A 329 -1.82 -8.30 16.14
CA GLU A 329 -3.17 -8.29 16.71
C GLU A 329 -3.93 -6.98 16.42
N LYS A 330 -4.20 -6.71 15.14
CA LYS A 330 -4.75 -5.48 14.59
C LYS A 330 -5.63 -5.75 13.38
N VAL A 331 -6.74 -5.03 13.26
CA VAL A 331 -7.59 -5.02 12.07
C VAL A 331 -6.85 -4.37 10.91
N SER A 332 -6.93 -4.98 9.74
CA SER A 332 -6.21 -4.50 8.56
C SER A 332 -7.07 -3.58 7.71
N LEU A 333 -6.72 -2.30 7.64
CA LEU A 333 -7.37 -1.30 6.79
C LEU A 333 -6.55 -1.12 5.51
N MET A 334 -7.07 -1.48 4.33
CA MET A 334 -6.26 -1.38 3.11
C MET A 334 -7.09 -1.14 1.84
N THR A 335 -6.42 -0.71 0.77
CA THR A 335 -7.10 -0.60 -0.52
C THR A 335 -7.38 -1.99 -1.12
N MET A 336 -8.41 -2.12 -1.96
CA MET A 336 -8.70 -3.36 -2.70
C MET A 336 -7.49 -3.85 -3.52
N HIS A 337 -6.66 -2.93 -4.03
CA HIS A 337 -5.42 -3.28 -4.75
C HIS A 337 -4.35 -3.86 -3.83
N ALA A 338 -4.15 -3.23 -2.66
CA ALA A 338 -3.17 -3.67 -1.66
C ALA A 338 -3.49 -5.06 -1.10
N ALA A 339 -4.76 -5.47 -1.14
CA ALA A 339 -5.19 -6.77 -0.66
C ALA A 339 -4.82 -7.94 -1.61
N LYS A 340 -4.36 -7.66 -2.85
CA LYS A 340 -4.02 -8.72 -3.80
C LYS A 340 -2.91 -9.61 -3.23
N GLY A 341 -3.16 -10.91 -3.19
CA GLY A 341 -2.24 -11.91 -2.63
C GLY A 341 -2.42 -12.16 -1.13
N LEU A 342 -3.20 -11.34 -0.42
CA LEU A 342 -3.55 -11.56 0.98
C LEU A 342 -4.87 -12.34 1.13
N GLU A 343 -5.16 -12.81 2.33
CA GLU A 343 -6.37 -13.57 2.64
C GLU A 343 -6.71 -13.44 4.12
N PHE A 344 -8.01 -13.36 4.44
CA PHE A 344 -8.50 -13.10 5.79
C PHE A 344 -9.76 -13.94 6.08
N PRO A 345 -9.92 -14.47 7.31
CA PRO A 345 -11.17 -15.12 7.73
C PRO A 345 -12.41 -14.27 7.48
N VAL A 346 -12.35 -12.97 7.84
CA VAL A 346 -13.46 -12.03 7.70
C VAL A 346 -13.03 -10.78 6.94
N VAL A 347 -13.75 -10.47 5.86
CA VAL A 347 -13.50 -9.27 5.04
C VAL A 347 -14.74 -8.39 4.97
N PHE A 348 -14.53 -7.10 5.15
CA PHE A 348 -15.47 -6.04 4.83
C PHE A 348 -15.01 -5.34 3.55
N ILE A 349 -15.90 -5.14 2.58
CA ILE A 349 -15.67 -4.22 1.46
C ILE A 349 -16.55 -3.00 1.69
N ALA A 350 -15.91 -1.91 2.11
CA ALA A 350 -16.57 -0.67 2.49
C ALA A 350 -16.77 0.28 1.30
N GLY A 351 -17.86 1.05 1.34
CA GLY A 351 -18.19 1.99 0.28
C GLY A 351 -18.50 1.30 -1.05
N CYS A 352 -19.28 0.21 -1.02
CA CYS A 352 -19.86 -0.45 -2.20
C CYS A 352 -20.90 0.45 -2.89
N GLU A 353 -20.44 1.56 -3.45
CA GLU A 353 -21.23 2.67 -3.95
C GLU A 353 -20.80 3.06 -5.36
N ARG A 354 -21.76 3.45 -6.21
CA ARG A 354 -21.45 4.03 -7.53
C ARG A 354 -20.48 5.21 -7.42
N GLY A 355 -19.41 5.18 -8.21
CA GLY A 355 -18.34 6.20 -8.20
C GLY A 355 -17.15 5.82 -7.34
N PHE A 356 -17.30 4.85 -6.42
CA PHE A 356 -16.18 4.13 -5.80
C PHE A 356 -16.05 2.73 -6.38
N ILE A 357 -17.15 2.00 -6.56
CA ILE A 357 -17.17 0.67 -7.14
C ILE A 357 -18.32 0.65 -8.16
N PRO A 358 -18.05 0.77 -9.47
CA PRO A 358 -16.76 1.10 -10.09
C PRO A 358 -16.30 2.53 -9.75
N PHE A 359 -14.98 2.73 -9.68
CA PHE A 359 -14.39 4.05 -9.47
C PHE A 359 -14.64 4.94 -10.67
N LYS A 360 -15.05 6.19 -10.44
CA LYS A 360 -15.18 7.18 -11.53
C LYS A 360 -14.37 8.43 -11.16
N PRO A 361 -13.16 8.62 -11.73
CA PRO A 361 -12.40 9.83 -11.49
C PRO A 361 -13.18 11.06 -11.99
N HIS A 362 -13.10 12.17 -11.26
CA HIS A 362 -13.66 13.43 -11.73
C HIS A 362 -12.92 13.88 -13.01
N GLY A 363 -13.67 14.14 -14.09
CA GLY A 363 -13.15 14.74 -15.33
C GLY A 363 -12.35 13.83 -16.26
N ARG A 364 -12.34 12.50 -16.09
CA ARG A 364 -11.72 11.54 -17.03
C ARG A 364 -12.76 10.67 -17.76
N GLU A 365 -12.31 10.02 -18.84
CA GLU A 365 -13.07 8.96 -19.53
C GLU A 365 -13.56 7.88 -18.55
N GLN A 366 -14.61 7.17 -18.97
CA GLN A 366 -15.23 6.10 -18.19
C GLN A 366 -14.15 5.12 -17.69
N ALA A 367 -14.23 4.74 -16.41
CA ALA A 367 -13.33 3.72 -15.89
C ALA A 367 -13.48 2.42 -16.68
N ASP A 368 -12.37 1.70 -16.88
CA ASP A 368 -12.42 0.36 -17.43
C ASP A 368 -13.27 -0.52 -16.51
N MET A 369 -14.50 -0.75 -16.94
CA MET A 369 -15.50 -1.52 -16.21
C MET A 369 -15.04 -2.96 -16.00
N ALA A 370 -14.28 -3.53 -16.95
CA ALA A 370 -13.77 -4.88 -16.82
C ALA A 370 -12.65 -4.92 -15.74
N GLU A 371 -11.76 -3.93 -15.70
CA GLU A 371 -10.74 -3.84 -14.65
C GLU A 371 -11.35 -3.59 -13.26
N GLU A 372 -12.34 -2.71 -13.15
CA GLU A 372 -13.03 -2.47 -11.87
C GLU A 372 -13.82 -3.70 -11.38
N ARG A 373 -14.39 -4.50 -12.30
CA ARG A 373 -15.00 -5.79 -11.97
C ARG A 373 -13.96 -6.80 -11.47
N ARG A 374 -12.81 -6.92 -12.14
CA ARG A 374 -11.69 -7.78 -11.69
C ARG A 374 -11.20 -7.35 -10.31
N LEU A 375 -11.10 -6.04 -10.05
CA LEU A 375 -10.73 -5.51 -8.74
C LEU A 375 -11.74 -5.90 -7.65
N PHE A 376 -13.04 -5.80 -7.93
CA PHE A 376 -14.08 -6.23 -7.01
C PHE A 376 -14.06 -7.74 -6.77
N TYR A 377 -13.91 -8.53 -7.83
CA TYR A 377 -13.71 -9.98 -7.74
C TYR A 377 -12.51 -10.36 -6.86
N VAL A 378 -11.35 -9.71 -7.06
CA VAL A 378 -10.16 -9.92 -6.22
C VAL A 378 -10.46 -9.60 -4.77
N ALA A 379 -11.12 -8.47 -4.48
CA ALA A 379 -11.48 -8.07 -3.12
C ALA A 379 -12.42 -9.07 -2.43
N MET A 380 -13.45 -9.56 -3.13
CA MET A 380 -14.37 -10.57 -2.61
C MET A 380 -13.64 -11.89 -2.27
N THR A 381 -12.74 -12.32 -3.16
CA THR A 381 -11.98 -13.58 -3.00
C THR A 381 -10.83 -13.49 -1.99
N ARG A 382 -10.66 -12.35 -1.30
CA ARG A 382 -9.78 -12.26 -0.12
C ARG A 382 -10.42 -12.86 1.13
N ALA A 383 -11.75 -12.96 1.15
CA ALA A 383 -12.51 -13.53 2.25
C ALA A 383 -12.45 -15.05 2.25
N MET A 384 -12.12 -15.66 3.39
CA MET A 384 -12.18 -17.11 3.57
C MET A 384 -13.59 -17.54 4.01
N GLU A 385 -14.09 -16.98 5.12
CA GLU A 385 -15.31 -17.47 5.80
C GLU A 385 -16.50 -16.53 5.65
N ARG A 386 -16.28 -15.23 5.90
CA ARG A 386 -17.35 -14.22 5.91
C ARG A 386 -16.98 -13.00 5.08
N LEU A 387 -17.95 -12.55 4.29
CA LEU A 387 -17.86 -11.36 3.46
C LEU A 387 -19.02 -10.41 3.78
N TYR A 388 -18.67 -9.18 4.13
CA TYR A 388 -19.59 -8.08 4.37
C TYR A 388 -19.40 -7.02 3.29
N LEU A 389 -20.47 -6.65 2.59
CA LEU A 389 -20.49 -5.54 1.63
C LEU A 389 -21.29 -4.39 2.23
N THR A 390 -20.64 -3.26 2.49
CA THR A 390 -21.29 -2.12 3.14
C THR A 390 -21.35 -0.92 2.22
N ARG A 391 -22.40 -0.10 2.37
CA ARG A 391 -22.50 1.22 1.74
C ARG A 391 -23.11 2.24 2.69
N ALA A 392 -22.81 3.51 2.46
CA ALA A 392 -23.54 4.62 3.05
C ALA A 392 -24.64 5.13 2.11
N LYS A 393 -25.72 5.71 2.66
CA LYS A 393 -26.75 6.47 1.93
C LYS A 393 -26.25 7.86 1.55
N LYS A 394 -25.42 8.45 2.40
CA LYS A 394 -24.83 9.78 2.22
C LYS A 394 -23.36 9.76 2.63
N ARG A 395 -22.50 10.43 1.86
CA ARG A 395 -21.06 10.47 2.13
C ARG A 395 -20.49 11.86 1.91
N ARG A 396 -19.50 12.26 2.72
CA ARG A 396 -18.77 13.51 2.50
C ARG A 396 -17.60 13.28 1.55
N ILE A 397 -17.68 13.85 0.36
CA ILE A 397 -16.65 13.75 -0.68
C ILE A 397 -16.20 15.17 -1.02
N TYR A 398 -14.88 15.43 -0.94
CA TYR A 398 -14.30 16.77 -1.17
C TYR A 398 -14.99 17.93 -0.42
N GLY A 399 -15.44 17.65 0.81
CA GLY A 399 -16.09 18.64 1.67
C GLY A 399 -17.61 18.76 1.50
N GLN A 400 -18.19 18.19 0.44
CA GLN A 400 -19.64 18.20 0.18
C GLN A 400 -20.29 16.86 0.53
N THR A 401 -21.54 16.88 1.00
CA THR A 401 -22.30 15.66 1.31
C THR A 401 -23.14 15.26 0.11
N GLU A 402 -22.85 14.10 -0.47
CA GLU A 402 -23.56 13.57 -1.64
C GLU A 402 -24.39 12.32 -1.28
N PRO A 403 -25.58 12.15 -1.88
CA PRO A 403 -26.30 10.88 -1.82
C PRO A 403 -25.55 9.81 -2.61
N ARG A 404 -25.58 8.58 -2.12
CA ARG A 404 -24.84 7.45 -2.70
C ARG A 404 -25.79 6.30 -3.01
N VAL A 405 -25.56 5.65 -4.13
CA VAL A 405 -26.34 4.52 -4.65
C VAL A 405 -25.49 3.26 -4.62
N LEU A 406 -26.12 2.10 -4.40
CA LEU A 406 -25.45 0.80 -4.40
C LEU A 406 -24.63 0.58 -5.68
N ALA A 407 -23.45 0.00 -5.52
CA ALA A 407 -22.61 -0.42 -6.63
C ALA A 407 -23.35 -1.45 -7.53
N PRO A 408 -23.31 -1.28 -8.86
CA PRO A 408 -23.96 -2.22 -9.79
C PRO A 408 -23.41 -3.65 -9.67
N PHE A 409 -22.14 -3.80 -9.29
CA PHE A 409 -21.53 -5.13 -9.12
C PHE A 409 -22.19 -5.94 -7.99
N VAL A 410 -22.78 -5.28 -7.00
CA VAL A 410 -23.52 -5.96 -5.92
C VAL A 410 -24.89 -6.43 -6.40
N THR A 411 -25.47 -5.77 -7.40
CA THR A 411 -26.77 -6.16 -7.96
C THR A 411 -26.67 -7.39 -8.85
N ASP A 412 -25.49 -7.69 -9.39
CA ASP A 412 -25.22 -8.88 -10.22
C ASP A 412 -25.25 -10.19 -9.40
N ILE A 413 -25.16 -10.10 -8.08
CA ILE A 413 -25.21 -11.25 -7.17
C ILE A 413 -26.66 -11.64 -6.90
N GLU A 414 -26.99 -12.92 -7.03
CA GLU A 414 -28.34 -13.44 -6.79
C GLU A 414 -28.81 -13.23 -5.35
N ASN A 415 -30.12 -12.99 -5.17
CA ASN A 415 -30.71 -12.74 -3.85
C ASN A 415 -30.55 -13.90 -2.87
N GLN A 416 -30.54 -15.15 -3.35
CA GLN A 416 -30.33 -16.32 -2.48
C GLN A 416 -28.94 -16.36 -1.83
N LEU A 417 -27.96 -15.69 -2.42
CA LEU A 417 -26.60 -15.58 -1.89
C LEU A 417 -26.38 -14.31 -1.07
N LYS A 418 -27.40 -13.45 -0.92
CA LYS A 418 -27.33 -12.20 -0.17
C LYS A 418 -28.24 -12.25 1.05
N ARG A 419 -27.76 -11.66 2.14
CA ARG A 419 -28.58 -11.38 3.32
C ARG A 419 -28.50 -9.90 3.62
N ASP A 420 -29.65 -9.23 3.64
CA ASP A 420 -29.72 -7.85 4.10
C ASP A 420 -29.64 -7.85 5.64
N GLU A 421 -28.58 -7.24 6.16
CA GLU A 421 -28.33 -7.05 7.60
C GLU A 421 -28.31 -5.57 7.96
N THR A 422 -28.97 -4.73 7.15
CA THR A 422 -29.17 -3.31 7.43
C THR A 422 -29.83 -3.13 8.79
N PRO A 423 -29.22 -2.38 9.73
CA PRO A 423 -29.84 -2.08 11.01
C PRO A 423 -31.18 -1.40 10.81
N LEU A 424 -32.19 -1.82 11.58
CA LEU A 424 -33.48 -1.13 11.61
C LEU A 424 -33.27 0.33 12.06
N PRO A 425 -34.01 1.29 11.47
CA PRO A 425 -33.83 2.72 11.68
C PRO A 425 -34.03 3.19 13.11
#